data_AF-A0A6J4Q2T4-F1
#
_entry.id   AF-A0A6J4Q2T4-F1
#
_cell.length_a   1.000
_cell.length_b   1.000
_cell.length_c   1.000
_cell.angle_alpha   90.00
_cell.angle_beta   90.00
_cell.angle_gamma   90.00
#
_symmetry.space_group_name_H-M   'P 1'
#
loop_
_entity.id
_entity.type
_entity.pdbx_description
1 polymer ?
#
loop_
_entity_poly.entity_id
_entity_poly.type
_entity_poly.pdbx_seq_one_letter_code
_entity_poly.pdbx_strand_id
1 'polypeptide(L)'
;MDAKEQIANRIKSRVVDDEGFIESFLGRYSDLEQEFYRAANEGSDYFDDWFEVEMDRAWNDYLSYWQKHSEPAKPPLTDGGTLSLKRGRVGGKKAGPWQRQAALGRYLARFAGNHPDIRRFRNQILGGKLLNTGEAKQFICSPLIANHRYHFVRGVDDLGSLLRPLGIENGEDKEGPYRIVARQGKKGPLRSELRPLMLSRTHGLVFPGDVLGPRDIATRRSFFPPAPAPDLILFPYPDQPDRYVVVKEGSVLDELTRISEKRLRGYPIDPDKGSWFVLTGEFIATDPAHISYTKATHFDFSRSTITIEVESWTSPEEVAGYYRDAQREVVGKAPRSLEAKSLAVFEFVNRNEGKTWEALLQDWNKAHPAQRFKQRGHLHTAYDRALDKIVSPEKS
;
A
#
# COMPACT_ATOMS: atom_id res chain seq x y z
N MET A 1 31.64 -37.93 15.02
CA MET A 1 30.81 -37.07 14.14
C MET A 1 31.45 -35.71 14.18
N ASP A 2 31.61 -35.03 13.05
CA ASP A 2 32.17 -33.68 13.02
C ASP A 2 31.26 -32.75 13.86
N ALA A 3 31.84 -32.00 14.80
CA ALA A 3 31.12 -31.07 15.65
C ALA A 3 30.30 -30.07 14.80
N LYS A 4 30.84 -29.66 13.65
CA LYS A 4 30.15 -28.79 12.70
C LYS A 4 28.91 -29.45 12.10
N GLU A 5 29.00 -30.74 11.77
CA GLU A 5 27.87 -31.50 11.22
C GLU A 5 26.78 -31.72 12.28
N GLN A 6 27.14 -31.95 13.55
CA GLN A 6 26.16 -32.05 14.63
C GLN A 6 25.47 -30.72 14.92
N ILE A 7 26.22 -29.61 14.98
CA ILE A 7 25.68 -28.27 15.15
C ILE A 7 24.76 -27.92 13.97
N ALA A 8 25.20 -28.17 12.73
CA ALA A 8 24.39 -27.94 11.53
C ALA A 8 23.09 -28.74 11.55
N ASN A 9 23.13 -30.03 11.92
CA ASN A 9 21.93 -30.87 11.98
C ASN A 9 20.96 -30.44 13.10
N ARG A 10 21.47 -29.94 14.24
CA ARG A 10 20.64 -29.35 15.31
C ARG A 10 20.02 -28.00 14.90
N ILE A 11 20.73 -27.18 14.12
CA ILE A 11 20.18 -25.94 13.55
C ILE A 11 19.07 -26.26 12.54
N LYS A 12 19.33 -27.20 11.61
CA LYS A 12 18.38 -27.64 10.58
C LYS A 12 17.09 -28.21 11.18
N SER A 13 17.20 -28.96 12.28
CA SER A 13 16.02 -29.57 12.93
C SER A 13 15.11 -28.56 13.64
N ARG A 14 15.54 -27.30 13.82
CA ARG A 14 14.84 -26.29 14.63
C ARG A 14 14.24 -25.10 13.87
N VAL A 15 14.14 -25.11 12.53
CA VAL A 15 13.33 -24.20 11.64
C VAL A 15 14.12 -23.43 10.55
N VAL A 16 15.44 -23.56 10.44
CA VAL A 16 16.23 -22.83 9.40
C VAL A 16 16.87 -23.79 8.41
N ASP A 17 16.32 -23.84 7.19
CA ASP A 17 16.88 -24.59 6.04
C ASP A 17 17.67 -23.67 5.07
N ASP A 18 18.09 -22.50 5.56
CA ASP A 18 18.89 -21.54 4.82
C ASP A 18 20.37 -21.93 4.88
N GLU A 19 20.85 -22.62 3.85
CA GLU A 19 22.24 -23.10 3.76
C GLU A 19 23.26 -21.95 3.85
N GLY A 20 22.93 -20.76 3.34
CA GLY A 20 23.81 -19.59 3.39
C GLY A 20 23.96 -19.03 4.80
N PHE A 21 22.90 -19.07 5.61
CA PHE A 21 23.00 -18.76 7.03
C PHE A 21 23.87 -19.79 7.76
N ILE A 22 23.62 -21.07 7.55
CA ILE A 22 24.35 -22.16 8.23
C ILE A 22 25.84 -22.05 7.93
N GLU A 23 26.22 -21.86 6.66
CA GLU A 23 27.63 -21.66 6.29
C GLU A 23 28.22 -20.37 6.87
N SER A 24 27.49 -19.25 6.83
CA SER A 24 27.97 -17.98 7.40
C SER A 24 28.11 -18.04 8.93
N PHE A 25 27.22 -18.77 9.59
CA PHE A 25 27.23 -19.00 11.03
C PHE A 25 28.42 -19.87 11.42
N LEU A 26 28.58 -21.04 10.79
CA LEU A 26 29.71 -21.92 11.05
C LEU A 26 31.07 -21.27 10.67
N GLY A 27 31.07 -20.37 9.68
CA GLY A 27 32.26 -19.64 9.25
C GLY A 27 32.66 -18.46 10.16
N ARG A 28 31.68 -17.75 10.74
CA ARG A 28 31.95 -16.63 11.67
C ARG A 28 32.42 -17.07 13.04
N TYR A 29 32.06 -18.28 13.42
CA TYR A 29 32.33 -18.81 14.74
C TYR A 29 33.24 -20.05 14.65
N SER A 30 34.40 -19.89 14.01
CA SER A 30 35.45 -20.93 14.01
C SER A 30 35.84 -21.40 15.42
N ASP A 31 35.61 -20.54 16.42
CA ASP A 31 35.96 -20.78 17.82
C ASP A 31 34.87 -21.60 18.56
N LEU A 32 33.65 -21.73 17.99
CA LEU A 32 32.58 -22.58 18.54
C LEU A 32 32.99 -24.04 18.57
N GLU A 33 33.88 -24.48 17.67
CA GLU A 33 34.34 -25.86 17.67
C GLU A 33 35.15 -26.17 18.94
N GLN A 34 35.98 -25.22 19.40
CA GLN A 34 36.73 -25.37 20.66
C GLN A 34 35.83 -25.27 21.88
N GLU A 35 34.86 -24.35 21.90
CA GLU A 35 33.90 -24.24 23.00
C GLU A 35 32.93 -25.42 23.06
N PHE A 36 32.54 -25.98 21.91
CA PHE A 36 31.75 -27.21 21.79
C PHE A 36 32.48 -28.39 22.46
N TYR A 37 33.76 -28.59 22.15
CA TYR A 37 34.54 -29.65 22.79
C TYR A 37 34.74 -29.40 24.28
N ARG A 38 34.83 -28.13 24.71
CA ARG A 38 34.93 -27.78 26.13
C ARG A 38 33.64 -28.09 26.88
N ALA A 39 32.49 -27.65 26.37
CA ALA A 39 31.18 -27.86 26.98
C ALA A 39 30.78 -29.36 26.96
N ALA A 40 31.09 -30.09 25.88
CA ALA A 40 30.87 -31.54 25.82
C ALA A 40 31.67 -32.33 26.86
N ASN A 41 32.84 -31.81 27.29
CA ASN A 41 33.66 -32.42 28.34
C ASN A 41 33.23 -32.00 29.77
N GLU A 42 32.49 -30.89 29.91
CA GLU A 42 32.03 -30.36 31.20
C GLU A 42 30.65 -30.93 31.64
N GLY A 43 29.98 -31.71 30.78
CA GLY A 43 28.73 -32.46 31.07
C GLY A 43 27.56 -32.07 30.18
N SER A 44 26.63 -33.00 29.91
CA SER A 44 25.54 -32.82 28.93
C SER A 44 24.61 -31.64 29.24
N ASP A 45 24.33 -31.41 30.52
CA ASP A 45 23.37 -30.39 30.93
C ASP A 45 23.94 -28.98 30.73
N TYR A 46 25.25 -28.82 30.95
CA TYR A 46 25.96 -27.58 30.67
C TYR A 46 26.06 -27.30 29.17
N PHE A 47 26.21 -28.36 28.38
CA PHE A 47 26.27 -28.26 26.92
C PHE A 47 24.96 -27.77 26.32
N ASP A 48 23.82 -28.32 26.72
CA ASP A 48 22.54 -27.89 26.17
C ASP A 48 22.22 -26.44 26.59
N ASP A 49 22.46 -26.04 27.85
CA ASP A 49 22.25 -24.65 28.28
C ASP A 49 23.17 -23.65 27.56
N TRP A 50 24.45 -23.99 27.42
CA TRP A 50 25.40 -23.15 26.66
C TRP A 50 25.02 -23.06 25.18
N PHE A 51 24.62 -24.19 24.58
CA PHE A 51 24.21 -24.25 23.19
C PHE A 51 22.95 -23.40 22.93
N GLU A 52 21.96 -23.43 23.83
CA GLU A 52 20.77 -22.57 23.72
C GLU A 52 21.12 -21.08 23.82
N VAL A 53 22.03 -20.69 24.73
CA VAL A 53 22.46 -19.29 24.87
C VAL A 53 23.19 -18.79 23.61
N GLU A 54 24.09 -19.60 23.06
CA GLU A 54 24.79 -19.23 21.83
C GLU A 54 23.89 -19.28 20.60
N MET A 55 22.93 -20.20 20.55
CA MET A 55 21.88 -20.22 19.52
C MET A 55 20.98 -18.99 19.60
N ASP A 56 20.62 -18.53 20.79
CA ASP A 56 19.86 -17.29 20.97
C ASP A 56 20.66 -16.06 20.52
N ARG A 57 21.97 -15.99 20.83
CA ARG A 57 22.84 -14.91 20.32
C ARG A 57 22.97 -14.96 18.81
N ALA A 58 23.25 -16.13 18.26
CA ALA A 58 23.33 -16.39 16.83
C ALA A 58 22.04 -16.03 16.10
N TRP A 59 20.90 -16.40 16.69
CA TRP A 59 19.58 -16.11 16.16
C TRP A 59 19.26 -14.62 16.27
N ASN A 60 19.65 -13.93 17.34
CA ASN A 60 19.49 -12.48 17.44
C ASN A 60 20.41 -11.71 16.49
N ASP A 61 21.63 -12.20 16.25
CA ASP A 61 22.56 -11.66 15.25
C ASP A 61 22.08 -11.97 13.83
N TYR A 62 21.51 -13.16 13.60
CA TYR A 62 20.81 -13.50 12.37
C TYR A 62 19.63 -12.58 12.20
N LEU A 63 18.69 -12.47 13.13
CA LEU A 63 17.54 -11.56 13.08
C LEU A 63 17.96 -10.11 12.94
N SER A 64 19.10 -9.67 13.49
CA SER A 64 19.63 -8.32 13.31
C SER A 64 20.27 -8.14 11.93
N TYR A 65 20.98 -9.15 11.43
CA TYR A 65 21.51 -9.21 10.08
C TYR A 65 20.38 -9.31 9.06
N TRP A 66 19.33 -10.07 9.35
CA TRP A 66 18.13 -10.35 8.57
C TRP A 66 17.18 -9.13 8.64
N GLN A 67 16.97 -8.48 9.78
CA GLN A 67 16.29 -7.16 9.81
C GLN A 67 17.07 -6.08 9.04
N LYS A 68 18.41 -6.23 8.91
CA LYS A 68 19.25 -5.36 8.09
C LYS A 68 19.32 -5.75 6.60
N HIS A 69 19.17 -7.03 6.26
CA HIS A 69 19.45 -7.59 4.91
C HIS A 69 18.27 -8.36 4.30
N SER A 70 17.24 -8.59 5.07
CA SER A 70 16.08 -9.36 4.70
C SER A 70 14.87 -8.46 4.76
N GLU A 71 14.36 -8.27 3.56
CA GLU A 71 12.96 -7.97 3.39
C GLU A 71 12.16 -9.01 4.21
N PRO A 72 11.10 -8.60 4.94
CA PRO A 72 10.22 -9.54 5.64
C PRO A 72 9.87 -10.67 4.67
N ALA A 73 9.75 -11.92 5.16
CA ALA A 73 9.37 -13.05 4.33
C ALA A 73 8.13 -12.58 3.60
N LYS A 74 8.28 -12.30 2.29
CA LYS A 74 7.33 -11.41 1.63
C LYS A 74 5.99 -12.11 1.81
N PRO A 75 4.97 -11.49 2.43
CA PRO A 75 3.61 -11.99 2.25
C PRO A 75 3.49 -12.23 0.75
N PRO A 76 3.08 -13.43 0.30
CA PRO A 76 3.24 -13.89 -1.08
C PRO A 76 2.87 -12.73 -1.97
N LEU A 77 3.85 -12.14 -2.68
CA LEU A 77 3.81 -10.78 -3.23
C LEU A 77 2.36 -10.38 -3.53
N THR A 78 1.74 -9.72 -2.54
CA THR A 78 0.32 -9.42 -2.65
C THR A 78 0.23 -8.20 -3.52
N ASP A 79 0.15 -8.42 -4.82
CA ASP A 79 -0.18 -7.37 -5.76
C ASP A 79 -1.66 -7.07 -5.55
N GLY A 80 -1.90 -6.08 -4.69
CA GLY A 80 -3.20 -5.48 -4.46
C GLY A 80 -3.33 -4.22 -5.29
N GLY A 81 -4.53 -3.99 -5.82
CA GLY A 81 -4.83 -2.78 -6.56
C GLY A 81 -6.25 -2.32 -6.32
N THR A 82 -6.49 -1.04 -6.61
CA THR A 82 -7.84 -0.48 -6.72
C THR A 82 -8.16 -0.33 -8.20
N LEU A 83 -9.37 -0.72 -8.60
CA LEU A 83 -9.82 -0.53 -9.98
C LEU A 83 -10.66 0.74 -10.07
N SER A 84 -10.34 1.59 -11.05
CA SER A 84 -11.20 2.74 -11.35
C SER A 84 -12.36 2.30 -12.25
N LEU A 85 -13.58 2.53 -11.78
CA LEU A 85 -14.77 2.20 -12.54
C LEU A 85 -14.87 3.10 -13.78
N LYS A 86 -14.95 2.46 -14.95
CA LYS A 86 -15.33 3.19 -16.17
C LYS A 86 -16.78 3.65 -16.01
N ARG A 87 -17.01 4.96 -16.17
CA ARG A 87 -18.36 5.52 -16.20
C ARG A 87 -19.11 4.93 -17.40
N GLY A 88 -19.98 3.95 -17.14
CA GLY A 88 -20.81 3.32 -18.16
C GLY A 88 -21.64 4.38 -18.91
N ARG A 89 -21.80 4.21 -20.22
CA ARG A 89 -22.73 5.05 -21.00
C ARG A 89 -24.14 4.78 -20.50
N VAL A 90 -24.76 5.79 -19.90
CA VAL A 90 -26.15 5.73 -19.43
C VAL A 90 -27.06 5.77 -20.66
N GLY A 91 -27.38 4.60 -21.21
CA GLY A 91 -28.39 4.43 -22.26
C GLY A 91 -29.77 4.21 -21.63
N GLY A 92 -30.41 5.27 -21.14
CA GLY A 92 -31.74 5.15 -20.57
C GLY A 92 -32.29 6.45 -19.98
N LYS A 93 -33.63 6.50 -19.82
CA LYS A 93 -34.34 7.64 -19.20
C LYS A 93 -34.18 7.68 -17.67
N LYS A 94 -33.63 6.65 -17.04
CA LYS A 94 -33.40 6.58 -15.59
C LYS A 94 -32.05 7.20 -15.24
N ALA A 95 -32.01 7.97 -14.15
CA ALA A 95 -30.75 8.44 -13.60
C ALA A 95 -29.96 7.24 -13.06
N GLY A 96 -28.77 7.00 -13.62
CA GLY A 96 -27.84 6.00 -13.14
C GLY A 96 -27.11 6.42 -11.85
N PRO A 97 -26.33 5.49 -11.26
CA PRO A 97 -25.63 5.67 -9.99
C PRO A 97 -24.78 6.92 -9.92
N TRP A 98 -24.05 7.21 -11.00
CA TRP A 98 -23.19 8.39 -11.09
C TRP A 98 -23.98 9.70 -11.02
N GLN A 99 -25.16 9.76 -11.61
CA GLN A 99 -26.01 10.96 -11.57
C GLN A 99 -26.60 11.14 -10.17
N ARG A 100 -27.00 10.04 -9.53
CA ARG A 100 -27.45 10.06 -8.13
C ARG A 100 -26.34 10.49 -7.18
N GLN A 101 -25.13 9.94 -7.35
CA GLN A 101 -23.97 10.27 -6.53
C GLN A 101 -23.54 11.73 -6.73
N ALA A 102 -23.56 12.25 -7.95
CA ALA A 102 -23.31 13.66 -8.22
C ALA A 102 -24.40 14.58 -7.62
N ALA A 103 -25.66 14.15 -7.61
CA ALA A 103 -26.74 14.89 -6.96
C ALA A 103 -26.57 14.90 -5.43
N LEU A 104 -26.25 13.75 -4.84
CA LEU A 104 -25.95 13.61 -3.41
C LEU A 104 -24.73 14.46 -3.02
N GLY A 105 -23.65 14.41 -3.80
CA GLY A 105 -22.45 15.22 -3.57
C GLY A 105 -22.77 16.71 -3.54
N ARG A 106 -23.57 17.23 -4.49
CA ARG A 106 -24.02 18.65 -4.46
C ARG A 106 -24.86 18.99 -3.23
N TYR A 107 -25.74 18.08 -2.81
CA TYR A 107 -26.54 18.27 -1.60
C TYR A 107 -25.65 18.34 -0.35
N LEU A 108 -24.72 17.38 -0.21
CA LEU A 108 -23.79 17.31 0.91
C LEU A 108 -22.79 18.48 0.90
N ALA A 109 -22.36 18.94 -0.27
CA ALA A 109 -21.51 20.13 -0.42
C ALA A 109 -22.14 21.36 0.25
N ARG A 110 -23.45 21.57 0.02
CA ARG A 110 -24.20 22.68 0.62
C ARG A 110 -24.29 22.54 2.14
N PHE A 111 -24.54 21.33 2.64
CA PHE A 111 -24.67 21.10 4.07
C PHE A 111 -23.32 21.22 4.80
N ALA A 112 -22.29 20.52 4.32
CA ALA A 112 -20.92 20.58 4.86
C ALA A 112 -20.33 21.99 4.74
N GLY A 113 -20.58 22.70 3.64
CA GLY A 113 -20.06 24.05 3.40
C GLY A 113 -20.60 25.10 4.38
N ASN A 114 -21.74 24.82 5.02
CA ASN A 114 -22.31 25.67 6.07
C ASN A 114 -21.75 25.39 7.46
N HIS A 115 -20.91 24.35 7.64
CA HIS A 115 -20.30 24.04 8.92
C HIS A 115 -19.44 25.22 9.42
N PRO A 116 -19.58 25.66 10.69
CA PRO A 116 -18.89 26.85 11.21
C PRO A 116 -17.38 26.84 11.00
N ASP A 117 -16.71 25.71 11.24
CA ASP A 117 -15.26 25.59 11.08
C ASP A 117 -14.79 25.72 9.62
N ILE A 118 -15.56 25.16 8.67
CA ILE A 118 -15.25 25.26 7.24
C ILE A 118 -15.45 26.71 6.76
N ARG A 119 -16.55 27.34 7.17
CA ARG A 119 -16.79 28.77 6.89
C ARG A 119 -15.70 29.65 7.51
N ARG A 120 -15.30 29.35 8.74
CA ARG A 120 -14.24 30.07 9.46
C ARG A 120 -12.93 29.95 8.69
N PHE A 121 -12.52 28.75 8.30
CA PHE A 121 -11.31 28.53 7.52
C PHE A 121 -11.36 29.30 6.19
N ARG A 122 -12.44 29.17 5.42
CA ARG A 122 -12.62 29.89 4.14
C ARG A 122 -12.55 31.41 4.32
N ASN A 123 -13.23 31.95 5.33
CA ASN A 123 -13.22 33.39 5.59
C ASN A 123 -11.84 33.90 6.03
N GLN A 124 -11.16 33.15 6.89
CA GLN A 124 -9.94 33.60 7.54
C GLN A 124 -8.68 33.37 6.68
N ILE A 125 -8.63 32.26 5.94
CA ILE A 125 -7.47 31.85 5.14
C ILE A 125 -7.67 32.15 3.65
N LEU A 126 -8.87 31.92 3.12
CA LEU A 126 -9.17 32.11 1.69
C LEU A 126 -9.87 33.46 1.40
N GLY A 127 -9.99 34.33 2.40
CA GLY A 127 -10.67 35.64 2.25
C GLY A 127 -12.15 35.52 1.88
N GLY A 128 -12.81 34.42 2.25
CA GLY A 128 -14.21 34.13 1.95
C GLY A 128 -14.46 33.64 0.53
N LYS A 129 -13.41 33.41 -0.27
CA LYS A 129 -13.50 32.91 -1.64
C LYS A 129 -13.23 31.40 -1.69
N LEU A 130 -13.78 30.74 -2.71
CA LEU A 130 -13.41 29.39 -3.09
C LEU A 130 -12.30 29.46 -4.14
N LEU A 131 -11.36 28.52 -4.06
CA LEU A 131 -10.26 28.43 -5.02
C LEU A 131 -10.72 27.65 -6.25
N ASN A 132 -10.26 28.05 -7.43
CA ASN A 132 -10.34 27.17 -8.59
C ASN A 132 -9.32 26.02 -8.48
N THR A 133 -9.44 25.00 -9.33
CA THR A 133 -8.54 23.82 -9.33
C THR A 133 -7.05 24.18 -9.37
N GLY A 134 -6.66 25.18 -10.16
CA GLY A 134 -5.26 25.60 -10.27
C GLY A 134 -4.77 26.31 -9.01
N GLU A 135 -5.58 27.20 -8.45
CA GLU A 135 -5.28 27.90 -7.19
C GLU A 135 -5.22 26.93 -6.01
N ALA A 136 -6.12 25.96 -5.93
CA ALA A 136 -6.12 24.94 -4.87
C ALA A 136 -4.86 24.07 -4.92
N LYS A 137 -4.41 23.68 -6.13
CA LYS A 137 -3.13 22.98 -6.31
C LYS A 137 -1.95 23.85 -5.85
N GLN A 138 -1.91 25.11 -6.26
CA GLN A 138 -0.88 26.05 -5.80
C GLN A 138 -0.92 26.25 -4.27
N PHE A 139 -2.11 26.22 -3.66
CA PHE A 139 -2.29 26.37 -2.23
C PHE A 139 -1.72 25.17 -1.47
N ILE A 140 -2.06 23.96 -1.92
CA ILE A 140 -1.57 22.70 -1.34
C ILE A 140 -0.05 22.58 -1.50
N CYS A 141 0.51 23.01 -2.63
CA CYS A 141 1.96 22.94 -2.87
C CYS A 141 2.76 24.13 -2.33
N SER A 142 2.10 25.13 -1.73
CA SER A 142 2.80 26.33 -1.28
C SER A 142 3.69 26.01 -0.08
N PRO A 143 5.02 26.22 -0.17
CA PRO A 143 5.93 26.00 0.96
C PRO A 143 5.57 26.84 2.18
N LEU A 144 4.96 28.01 1.96
CA LEU A 144 4.53 28.91 3.04
C LEU A 144 3.32 28.34 3.78
N ILE A 145 2.33 27.82 3.05
CA ILE A 145 1.13 27.21 3.65
C ILE A 145 1.49 25.89 4.35
N ALA A 146 2.41 25.11 3.79
CA ALA A 146 2.88 23.85 4.36
C ALA A 146 3.79 24.01 5.59
N ASN A 147 4.43 25.18 5.78
CA ASN A 147 5.34 25.43 6.90
C ASN A 147 4.73 26.27 8.03
N HIS A 148 3.93 27.29 7.70
CA HIS A 148 3.54 28.29 8.68
C HIS A 148 2.17 28.01 9.31
N ARG A 149 2.06 28.38 10.60
CA ARG A 149 0.82 28.31 11.36
C ARG A 149 -0.20 29.35 10.87
N TYR A 150 -1.47 29.09 11.14
CA TYR A 150 -2.62 29.95 10.84
C TYR A 150 -2.39 31.46 11.09
N HIS A 151 -1.82 31.84 12.24
CA HIS A 151 -1.66 33.25 12.61
C HIS A 151 -0.64 34.01 11.73
N PHE A 152 0.28 33.30 11.06
CA PHE A 152 1.23 33.90 10.13
C PHE A 152 0.56 34.28 8.80
N VAL A 153 -0.47 33.50 8.42
CA VAL A 153 -1.25 33.71 7.19
C VAL A 153 -2.36 34.73 7.42
N ARG A 154 -2.83 34.86 8.67
CA ARG A 154 -3.80 35.87 9.07
C ARG A 154 -3.21 37.29 8.94
N GLY A 155 -3.71 38.07 7.98
CA GLY A 155 -3.25 39.45 7.70
C GLY A 155 -2.54 39.60 6.36
N VAL A 156 -2.49 38.54 5.56
CA VAL A 156 -2.09 38.62 4.16
C VAL A 156 -3.30 39.02 3.34
N ASP A 157 -3.30 40.26 2.84
CA ASP A 157 -4.43 40.81 2.07
C ASP A 157 -4.61 40.11 0.72
N ASP A 158 -3.54 39.52 0.17
CA ASP A 158 -3.54 38.87 -1.13
C ASP A 158 -3.09 37.42 -1.04
N LEU A 159 -4.04 36.49 -1.20
CA LEU A 159 -3.77 35.06 -1.28
C LEU A 159 -2.78 34.74 -2.41
N GLY A 160 -2.80 35.49 -3.52
CA GLY A 160 -1.88 35.29 -4.65
C GLY A 160 -0.41 35.28 -4.24
N SER A 161 -0.03 36.19 -3.32
CA SER A 161 1.33 36.25 -2.75
C SER A 161 1.76 35.00 -1.97
N LEU A 162 0.80 34.22 -1.45
CA LEU A 162 1.07 32.96 -0.74
C LEU A 162 1.15 31.79 -1.70
N LEU A 163 0.37 31.83 -2.78
CA LEU A 163 0.32 30.78 -3.80
C LEU A 163 1.56 30.80 -4.70
N ARG A 164 2.14 31.97 -4.92
CA ARG A 164 3.26 32.18 -5.85
C ARG A 164 4.38 32.95 -5.16
N PRO A 165 5.34 32.24 -4.51
CA PRO A 165 6.49 32.91 -3.95
C PRO A 165 7.29 33.62 -5.04
N LEU A 166 7.84 34.80 -4.70
CA LEU A 166 8.64 35.64 -5.60
C LEU A 166 9.97 34.99 -5.99
N GLY A 167 10.47 34.09 -5.14
CA GLY A 167 11.74 33.42 -5.34
C GLY A 167 12.00 32.39 -4.24
N ILE A 168 12.86 31.44 -4.58
CA ILE A 168 13.34 30.40 -3.68
C ILE A 168 14.87 30.42 -3.74
N GLU A 169 15.52 30.71 -2.62
CA GLU A 169 16.97 30.72 -2.48
C GLU A 169 17.37 29.59 -1.52
N ASN A 170 18.33 28.75 -1.89
CA ASN A 170 18.87 27.71 -0.99
C ASN A 170 20.14 28.24 -0.32
N GLY A 171 20.36 27.87 0.93
CA GLY A 171 21.57 28.22 1.68
C GLY A 171 21.90 27.15 2.72
N GLU A 172 23.01 27.36 3.40
CA GLU A 172 23.48 26.50 4.50
C GLU A 172 24.06 27.38 5.59
N ASP A 173 23.74 27.07 6.84
CA ASP A 173 24.33 27.71 8.01
C ASP A 173 24.75 26.65 9.05
N LYS A 174 25.09 27.10 10.25
CA LYS A 174 25.50 26.22 11.35
C LYS A 174 24.43 25.21 11.79
N GLU A 175 23.15 25.45 11.47
CA GLU A 175 22.03 24.55 11.76
C GLU A 175 21.72 23.63 10.56
N GLY A 176 22.48 23.77 9.47
CA GLY A 176 22.40 22.96 8.27
C GLY A 176 21.72 23.67 7.10
N PRO A 177 21.24 22.92 6.10
CA PRO A 177 20.64 23.50 4.91
C PRO A 177 19.29 24.17 5.21
N TYR A 178 19.00 25.26 4.48
CA TYR A 178 17.75 25.98 4.54
C TYR A 178 17.31 26.48 3.16
N ARG A 179 16.05 26.88 3.06
CA ARG A 179 15.43 27.44 1.87
C ARG A 179 14.70 28.74 2.24
N ILE A 180 15.12 29.87 1.70
CA ILE A 180 14.41 31.14 1.84
C ILE A 180 13.35 31.22 0.76
N VAL A 181 12.11 31.43 1.19
CA VAL A 181 10.96 31.68 0.33
C VAL A 181 10.53 33.12 0.51
N ALA A 182 10.58 33.90 -0.57
CA ALA A 182 10.17 35.30 -0.58
C ALA A 182 8.72 35.44 -1.06
N ARG A 183 7.96 36.38 -0.48
CA ARG A 183 6.60 36.74 -0.91
C ARG A 183 6.39 38.23 -0.89
N GLN A 184 5.41 38.71 -1.65
CA GLN A 184 5.05 40.12 -1.64
C GLN A 184 4.34 40.48 -0.33
N GLY A 185 4.87 41.46 0.41
CA GLY A 185 4.21 42.07 1.56
C GLY A 185 3.86 43.54 1.30
N LYS A 186 3.04 44.14 2.17
CA LYS A 186 2.62 45.55 2.05
C LYS A 186 3.79 46.54 2.07
N LYS A 187 4.83 46.24 2.84
CA LYS A 187 6.03 47.10 3.04
C LYS A 187 7.26 46.61 2.27
N GLY A 188 7.07 45.72 1.29
CA GLY A 188 8.15 45.07 0.55
C GLY A 188 8.14 43.55 0.71
N PRO A 189 9.13 42.86 0.10
CA PRO A 189 9.20 41.42 0.12
C PRO A 189 9.46 40.89 1.53
N LEU A 190 8.63 39.95 1.97
CA LEU A 190 8.81 39.20 3.21
C LEU A 190 9.54 37.90 2.90
N ARG A 191 10.56 37.57 3.69
CA ARG A 191 11.37 36.36 3.55
C ARG A 191 11.04 35.39 4.68
N SER A 192 10.84 34.13 4.35
CA SER A 192 10.58 33.05 5.28
C SER A 192 11.60 31.95 5.08
N GLU A 193 12.30 31.59 6.15
CA GLU A 193 13.26 30.50 6.13
C GLU A 193 12.57 29.17 6.42
N LEU A 194 12.83 28.17 5.57
CA LEU A 194 12.32 26.82 5.66
C LEU A 194 13.49 25.87 5.90
N ARG A 195 13.31 24.93 6.84
CA ARG A 195 14.26 23.85 7.10
C ARG A 195 13.72 22.55 6.51
N PRO A 196 14.60 21.64 6.06
CA PRO A 196 14.15 20.35 5.57
C PRO A 196 13.49 19.56 6.71
N LEU A 197 12.41 18.85 6.39
CA LEU A 197 11.72 17.98 7.36
C LEU A 197 12.23 16.54 7.29
N MET A 198 12.83 16.13 6.15
CA MET A 198 13.44 14.81 6.00
C MET A 198 14.48 14.77 4.88
N LEU A 199 15.24 13.67 4.82
CA LEU A 199 16.02 13.29 3.65
C LEU A 199 15.39 12.06 2.99
N SER A 200 15.21 12.15 1.68
CA SER A 200 14.93 11.02 0.80
C SER A 200 16.20 10.68 0.01
N ARG A 201 16.48 9.39 -0.21
CA ARG A 201 17.62 9.00 -1.05
C ARG A 201 17.45 9.43 -2.50
N THR A 202 16.21 9.42 -2.98
CA THR A 202 15.87 9.76 -4.37
C THR A 202 15.61 11.25 -4.54
N HIS A 203 15.01 11.90 -3.54
CA HIS A 203 14.66 13.33 -3.62
C HIS A 203 15.72 14.26 -3.02
N GLY A 204 16.63 13.76 -2.19
CA GLY A 204 17.55 14.58 -1.42
C GLY A 204 16.87 15.24 -0.21
N LEU A 205 17.20 16.50 0.06
CA LEU A 205 16.61 17.29 1.14
C LEU A 205 15.17 17.66 0.80
N VAL A 206 14.23 17.30 1.68
CA VAL A 206 12.81 17.53 1.47
C VAL A 206 12.32 18.62 2.40
N PHE A 207 11.74 19.67 1.83
CA PHE A 207 11.22 20.84 2.51
C PHE A 207 9.69 20.84 2.54
N PRO A 208 9.06 21.64 3.43
CA PRO A 208 7.61 21.83 3.39
C PRO A 208 7.15 22.31 2.00
N GLY A 209 6.07 21.71 1.50
CA GLY A 209 5.51 21.98 0.17
C GLY A 209 6.07 21.11 -0.96
N ASP A 210 7.18 20.39 -0.72
CA ASP A 210 7.72 19.46 -1.72
C ASP A 210 6.76 18.27 -1.93
N VAL A 211 6.67 17.79 -3.18
CA VAL A 211 5.79 16.69 -3.58
C VAL A 211 6.59 15.42 -3.76
N LEU A 212 6.24 14.38 -3.01
CA LEU A 212 6.91 13.09 -2.96
C LEU A 212 6.07 12.01 -3.62
N GLY A 213 6.72 11.03 -4.26
CA GLY A 213 6.10 9.76 -4.64
C GLY A 213 6.40 8.62 -3.64
N PRO A 214 5.91 7.40 -3.88
CA PRO A 214 6.06 6.30 -2.93
C PRO A 214 7.53 5.91 -2.70
N ARG A 215 8.36 6.01 -3.75
CA ARG A 215 9.81 5.74 -3.65
C ARG A 215 10.54 6.75 -2.76
N ASP A 216 10.12 8.01 -2.80
CA ASP A 216 10.74 9.05 -1.99
C ASP A 216 10.43 8.83 -0.50
N ILE A 217 9.20 8.40 -0.19
CA ILE A 217 8.73 8.09 1.16
C ILE A 217 9.37 6.80 1.69
N ALA A 218 9.44 5.74 0.88
CA ALA A 218 10.02 4.45 1.27
C ALA A 218 11.52 4.54 1.61
N THR A 219 12.22 5.53 1.04
CA THR A 219 13.66 5.75 1.27
C THR A 219 13.96 6.78 2.36
N ARG A 220 12.96 7.15 3.17
CA ARG A 220 13.10 8.14 4.25
C ARG A 220 14.17 7.71 5.24
N ARG A 221 15.14 8.60 5.49
CA ARG A 221 16.07 8.51 6.61
C ARG A 221 15.86 9.70 7.54
N SER A 222 15.74 9.44 8.84
CA SER A 222 15.81 10.51 9.85
C SER A 222 17.21 11.10 9.85
N PHE A 223 17.32 12.39 9.54
CA PHE A 223 18.59 13.06 9.28
C PHE A 223 19.31 13.55 10.55
N PHE A 224 18.65 13.52 11.70
CA PHE A 224 19.17 14.10 12.95
C PHE A 224 19.20 13.08 14.11
N PRO A 225 20.26 13.06 14.93
CA PRO A 225 20.26 12.40 16.25
C PRO A 225 19.19 13.06 17.15
N PRO A 226 18.77 12.44 18.29
CA PRO A 226 17.38 12.30 18.72
C PRO A 226 16.76 13.58 19.31
N ALA A 227 16.85 14.71 18.61
CA ALA A 227 15.81 15.71 18.69
C ALA A 227 14.57 15.11 18.03
N PRO A 228 13.38 15.20 18.65
CA PRO A 228 12.16 14.71 18.03
C PRO A 228 12.04 15.36 16.65
N ALA A 229 12.13 14.54 15.61
CA ALA A 229 11.98 15.02 14.24
C ALA A 229 10.68 15.84 14.19
N PRO A 230 10.70 17.08 13.68
CA PRO A 230 9.52 17.92 13.71
C PRO A 230 8.39 17.18 13.02
N ASP A 231 7.30 17.05 13.76
CA ASP A 231 5.99 16.56 13.38
C ASP A 231 5.70 16.74 11.87
N LEU A 232 6.01 15.70 11.09
CA LEU A 232 5.84 15.65 9.64
C LEU A 232 4.53 14.98 9.31
N ILE A 233 3.76 15.61 8.43
CA ILE A 233 2.50 15.09 7.90
C ILE A 233 2.65 14.93 6.38
N LEU A 234 2.16 13.80 5.86
CA LEU A 234 2.06 13.58 4.42
C LEU A 234 0.64 13.93 3.98
N PHE A 235 0.51 15.04 3.27
CA PHE A 235 -0.78 15.52 2.78
C PHE A 235 -1.01 14.97 1.36
N PRO A 236 -2.13 14.31 1.07
CA PRO A 236 -2.41 13.71 -0.24
C PRO A 236 -2.46 14.75 -1.37
N TYR A 237 -1.78 14.48 -2.48
CA TYR A 237 -1.77 15.38 -3.63
C TYR A 237 -3.04 15.21 -4.49
N PRO A 238 -3.72 16.30 -4.87
CA PRO A 238 -4.93 16.21 -5.68
C PRO A 238 -4.64 15.63 -7.08
N ASP A 239 -5.45 14.68 -7.51
CA ASP A 239 -5.39 13.97 -8.80
C ASP A 239 -4.22 12.98 -8.98
N GLN A 240 -3.35 12.81 -7.98
CA GLN A 240 -2.26 11.84 -8.01
C GLN A 240 -2.25 11.03 -6.71
N PRO A 241 -2.93 9.87 -6.66
CA PRO A 241 -3.18 9.12 -5.41
C PRO A 241 -1.90 8.64 -4.72
N ASP A 242 -0.81 8.53 -5.46
CA ASP A 242 0.48 8.07 -4.95
C ASP A 242 1.45 9.22 -4.62
N ARG A 243 0.97 10.46 -4.70
CA ARG A 243 1.79 11.64 -4.43
C ARG A 243 1.34 12.32 -3.16
N TYR A 244 2.31 12.83 -2.40
CA TYR A 244 2.07 13.48 -1.12
C TYR A 244 2.87 14.76 -1.03
N VAL A 245 2.25 15.82 -0.52
CA VAL A 245 2.92 17.05 -0.11
C VAL A 245 3.44 16.90 1.31
N VAL A 246 4.67 17.30 1.52
CA VAL A 246 5.30 17.29 2.84
C VAL A 246 4.85 18.52 3.62
N VAL A 247 4.27 18.28 4.79
CA VAL A 247 3.62 19.31 5.61
C VAL A 247 4.19 19.28 7.02
N LYS A 248 4.40 20.46 7.60
CA LYS A 248 4.78 20.62 9.00
C LYS A 248 3.53 20.61 9.89
N GLU A 249 3.55 19.92 11.02
CA GLU A 249 2.43 19.99 11.98
C GLU A 249 2.23 21.41 12.50
N GLY A 250 0.96 21.72 12.75
CA GLY A 250 0.48 23.03 13.14
C GLY A 250 0.44 24.02 11.98
N SER A 251 0.90 23.66 10.79
CA SER A 251 0.77 24.49 9.59
C SER A 251 -0.69 24.65 9.16
N VAL A 252 -0.93 25.53 8.20
CA VAL A 252 -2.27 25.72 7.62
C VAL A 252 -2.78 24.45 6.94
N LEU A 253 -1.91 23.65 6.30
CA LEU A 253 -2.33 22.38 5.70
C LEU A 253 -2.65 21.31 6.74
N ASP A 254 -1.95 21.28 7.88
CA ASP A 254 -2.34 20.41 9.00
C ASP A 254 -3.71 20.79 9.56
N GLU A 255 -3.96 22.09 9.79
CA GLU A 255 -5.29 22.56 10.23
C GLU A 255 -6.38 22.19 9.21
N LEU A 256 -6.11 22.33 7.91
CA LEU A 256 -7.01 21.92 6.84
C LEU A 256 -7.34 20.41 6.95
N THR A 257 -6.34 19.55 7.11
CA THR A 257 -6.54 18.10 7.31
C THR A 257 -7.40 17.82 8.54
N ARG A 258 -7.09 18.44 9.68
CA ARG A 258 -7.86 18.25 10.93
C ARG A 258 -9.32 18.70 10.78
N ILE A 259 -9.58 19.81 10.07
CA ILE A 259 -10.94 20.27 9.79
C ILE A 259 -11.66 19.23 8.91
N SER A 260 -11.03 18.77 7.84
CA SER A 260 -11.58 17.77 6.93
C SER A 260 -11.93 16.48 7.68
N GLU A 261 -10.97 15.86 8.37
CA GLU A 261 -11.17 14.60 9.09
C GLU A 261 -12.21 14.71 10.20
N LYS A 262 -12.20 15.81 10.96
CA LYS A 262 -13.10 15.98 12.09
C LYS A 262 -14.52 16.32 11.65
N ARG A 263 -14.67 17.21 10.66
CA ARG A 263 -15.99 17.78 10.29
C ARG A 263 -16.67 17.06 9.15
N LEU A 264 -15.91 16.32 8.34
CA LEU A 264 -16.45 15.47 7.29
C LEU A 264 -16.51 14.00 7.71
N ARG A 265 -16.21 13.68 8.98
CA ARG A 265 -16.45 12.35 9.53
C ARG A 265 -17.91 11.93 9.33
N GLY A 266 -18.13 10.79 8.69
CA GLY A 266 -19.47 10.26 8.38
C GLY A 266 -20.06 10.76 7.06
N TYR A 267 -19.37 11.64 6.34
CA TYR A 267 -19.71 11.94 4.95
C TYR A 267 -19.06 10.90 4.01
N PRO A 268 -19.69 10.58 2.87
CA PRO A 268 -19.12 9.73 1.81
C PRO A 268 -18.08 10.51 0.99
N ILE A 269 -17.03 10.98 1.66
CA ILE A 269 -15.90 11.68 1.07
C ILE A 269 -14.62 11.16 1.70
N ASP A 270 -13.67 10.77 0.85
CA ASP A 270 -12.35 10.36 1.33
C ASP A 270 -11.71 11.54 2.08
N PRO A 271 -10.99 11.30 3.19
CA PRO A 271 -10.32 12.37 3.94
C PRO A 271 -9.50 13.31 3.05
N ASP A 272 -8.80 12.73 2.07
CA ASP A 272 -7.97 13.39 1.07
C ASP A 272 -8.77 14.38 0.20
N LYS A 273 -9.97 13.96 -0.20
CA LYS A 273 -10.92 14.78 -0.98
C LYS A 273 -11.63 15.81 -0.10
N GLY A 274 -11.70 15.56 1.21
CA GLY A 274 -12.28 16.49 2.18
C GLY A 274 -11.57 17.84 2.19
N SER A 275 -10.24 17.82 2.17
CA SER A 275 -9.44 19.05 2.11
C SER A 275 -9.63 19.80 0.80
N TRP A 276 -9.75 19.06 -0.33
CA TRP A 276 -10.10 19.66 -1.61
C TRP A 276 -11.46 20.37 -1.55
N PHE A 277 -12.48 19.72 -0.99
CA PHE A 277 -13.80 20.32 -0.79
C PHE A 277 -13.74 21.60 0.04
N VAL A 278 -12.97 21.65 1.12
CA VAL A 278 -12.83 22.86 1.93
C VAL A 278 -12.27 24.02 1.09
N LEU A 279 -11.30 23.76 0.21
CA LEU A 279 -10.68 24.77 -0.65
C LEU A 279 -11.56 25.23 -1.82
N THR A 280 -12.19 24.29 -2.53
CA THR A 280 -12.86 24.56 -3.82
C THR A 280 -14.37 24.63 -3.71
N GLY A 281 -14.95 24.09 -2.63
CA GLY A 281 -16.40 23.87 -2.51
C GLY A 281 -16.92 22.71 -3.36
N GLU A 282 -16.05 22.06 -4.13
CA GLU A 282 -16.40 20.89 -4.94
C GLU A 282 -16.40 19.65 -4.06
N PHE A 283 -17.58 19.10 -3.79
CA PHE A 283 -17.71 17.86 -3.05
C PHE A 283 -17.55 16.69 -4.01
N ILE A 284 -16.35 16.13 -4.04
CA ILE A 284 -16.03 14.93 -4.82
C ILE A 284 -16.50 13.73 -4.00
N ALA A 285 -17.76 13.37 -4.17
CA ALA A 285 -18.31 12.18 -3.54
C ALA A 285 -17.51 10.94 -3.97
N THR A 286 -17.39 9.97 -3.06
CA THR A 286 -16.81 8.66 -3.38
C THR A 286 -17.53 8.01 -4.55
N ASP A 287 -16.83 7.16 -5.29
CA ASP A 287 -17.47 6.39 -6.35
C ASP A 287 -18.60 5.53 -5.75
N PRO A 288 -19.72 5.31 -6.47
CA PRO A 288 -20.84 4.55 -5.95
C PRO A 288 -20.49 3.07 -5.66
N ALA A 289 -19.34 2.63 -6.17
CA ALA A 289 -18.73 1.36 -5.83
C ALA A 289 -17.20 1.52 -5.78
N HIS A 290 -16.59 0.89 -4.77
CA HIS A 290 -15.15 0.75 -4.63
C HIS A 290 -14.79 -0.71 -4.88
N ILE A 291 -13.83 -0.95 -5.77
CA ILE A 291 -13.35 -2.29 -6.10
C ILE A 291 -11.89 -2.38 -5.72
N SER A 292 -11.61 -3.30 -4.81
CA SER A 292 -10.25 -3.71 -4.48
C SER A 292 -10.04 -5.17 -4.87
N TYR A 293 -8.80 -5.54 -5.13
CA TYR A 293 -8.44 -6.93 -5.32
C TYR A 293 -7.13 -7.26 -4.65
N THR A 294 -6.95 -8.54 -4.32
CA THR A 294 -5.69 -9.12 -3.85
C THR A 294 -5.32 -10.28 -4.75
N LYS A 295 -4.07 -10.32 -5.20
CA LYS A 295 -3.49 -11.49 -5.86
C LYS A 295 -2.45 -12.12 -4.95
N ALA A 296 -2.63 -13.38 -4.61
CA ALA A 296 -1.64 -14.20 -3.94
C ALA A 296 -1.07 -15.18 -4.97
N THR A 297 0.22 -15.06 -5.26
CA THR A 297 0.93 -15.98 -6.15
C THR A 297 1.87 -16.83 -5.31
N HIS A 298 1.66 -18.13 -5.37
CA HIS A 298 2.56 -19.17 -4.87
C HIS A 298 3.18 -19.90 -6.07
N PHE A 299 4.29 -20.61 -5.88
CA PHE A 299 4.92 -21.36 -6.97
C PHE A 299 3.97 -22.41 -7.54
N ASP A 300 3.13 -23.01 -6.69
CA ASP A 300 2.15 -24.00 -7.09
C ASP A 300 0.81 -23.44 -7.54
N PHE A 301 0.37 -22.28 -7.04
CA PHE A 301 -0.98 -21.79 -7.27
C PHE A 301 -1.08 -20.26 -7.30
N SER A 302 -2.07 -19.73 -8.01
CA SER A 302 -2.46 -18.32 -7.91
C SER A 302 -3.91 -18.19 -7.47
N ARG A 303 -4.15 -17.27 -6.56
CA ARG A 303 -5.49 -16.92 -6.08
C ARG A 303 -5.69 -15.42 -6.19
N SER A 304 -6.76 -15.02 -6.86
CA SER A 304 -7.23 -13.64 -6.85
C SER A 304 -8.55 -13.54 -6.09
N THR A 305 -8.68 -12.51 -5.26
CA THR A 305 -9.93 -12.16 -4.56
C THR A 305 -10.33 -10.75 -4.97
N ILE A 306 -11.59 -10.57 -5.36
CA ILE A 306 -12.15 -9.26 -5.71
C ILE A 306 -13.17 -8.90 -4.63
N THR A 307 -12.99 -7.76 -4.00
CA THR A 307 -13.92 -7.18 -3.02
C THR A 307 -14.60 -5.98 -3.66
N ILE A 308 -15.93 -5.94 -3.59
CA ILE A 308 -16.72 -4.82 -4.10
C ILE A 308 -17.54 -4.26 -2.95
N GLU A 309 -17.27 -3.01 -2.61
CA GLU A 309 -18.06 -2.23 -1.67
C GLU A 309 -18.96 -1.32 -2.49
N VAL A 310 -20.28 -1.43 -2.32
CA VAL A 310 -21.24 -0.66 -3.11
C VAL A 310 -22.20 0.09 -2.21
N GLU A 311 -22.63 1.24 -2.67
CA GLU A 311 -23.74 1.96 -2.06
C GLU A 311 -25.01 1.11 -2.07
N SER A 312 -25.71 1.04 -0.94
CA SER A 312 -26.87 0.16 -0.72
C SER A 312 -28.03 0.36 -1.71
N TRP A 313 -28.06 1.49 -2.39
CA TRP A 313 -29.07 1.84 -3.37
C TRP A 313 -28.70 1.45 -4.81
N THR A 314 -27.50 0.91 -5.03
CA THR A 314 -27.03 0.42 -6.34
C THR A 314 -27.83 -0.83 -6.74
N SER A 315 -28.25 -0.91 -8.00
CA SER A 315 -29.05 -2.06 -8.46
C SER A 315 -28.20 -3.34 -8.56
N PRO A 316 -28.77 -4.53 -8.33
CA PRO A 316 -28.05 -5.79 -8.49
C PRO A 316 -27.41 -5.97 -9.88
N GLU A 317 -28.06 -5.48 -10.93
CA GLU A 317 -27.57 -5.55 -12.31
C GLU A 317 -26.29 -4.71 -12.50
N GLU A 318 -26.21 -3.56 -11.84
CA GLU A 318 -25.03 -2.69 -11.85
C GLU A 318 -23.87 -3.29 -11.05
N VAL A 319 -24.15 -3.86 -9.88
CA VAL A 319 -23.15 -4.60 -9.08
C VAL A 319 -22.58 -5.77 -9.91
N ALA A 320 -23.43 -6.52 -10.61
CA ALA A 320 -22.99 -7.58 -11.51
C ALA A 320 -22.19 -7.04 -12.71
N GLY A 321 -22.47 -5.82 -13.16
CA GLY A 321 -21.65 -5.09 -14.13
C GLY A 321 -20.26 -4.79 -13.60
N TYR A 322 -20.17 -4.17 -12.41
CA TYR A 322 -18.92 -3.85 -11.73
C TYR A 322 -18.07 -5.10 -11.49
N TYR A 323 -18.67 -6.20 -11.04
CA TYR A 323 -17.96 -7.46 -10.87
C TYR A 323 -17.40 -8.03 -12.17
N ARG A 324 -18.17 -8.01 -13.26
CA ARG A 324 -17.68 -8.51 -14.56
C ARG A 324 -16.54 -7.67 -15.12
N ASP A 325 -16.61 -6.36 -14.94
CA ASP A 325 -15.54 -5.44 -15.35
C ASP A 325 -14.28 -5.69 -14.52
N ALA A 326 -14.42 -5.79 -13.20
CA ALA A 326 -13.34 -6.12 -12.29
C ALA A 326 -12.70 -7.48 -12.62
N GLN A 327 -13.52 -8.52 -12.77
CA GLN A 327 -13.06 -9.86 -13.09
C GLN A 327 -12.25 -9.89 -14.39
N ARG A 328 -12.70 -9.17 -15.42
CA ARG A 328 -11.98 -9.06 -16.69
C ARG A 328 -10.66 -8.29 -16.58
N GLU A 329 -10.59 -7.30 -15.69
CA GLU A 329 -9.35 -6.56 -15.47
C GLU A 329 -8.34 -7.34 -14.62
N VAL A 330 -8.80 -8.01 -13.56
CA VAL A 330 -7.95 -8.80 -12.65
C VAL A 330 -7.52 -10.11 -13.26
N VAL A 331 -8.46 -10.90 -13.80
CA VAL A 331 -8.21 -12.26 -14.32
C VAL A 331 -7.92 -12.26 -15.82
N GLY A 332 -8.24 -11.17 -16.53
CA GLY A 332 -8.05 -11.06 -17.97
C GLY A 332 -9.27 -11.57 -18.75
N LYS A 333 -9.13 -12.71 -19.44
CA LYS A 333 -10.28 -13.29 -20.13
C LYS A 333 -11.24 -13.90 -19.10
N ALA A 334 -12.54 -13.84 -19.39
CA ALA A 334 -13.53 -14.48 -18.54
C ALA A 334 -13.14 -15.97 -18.38
N PRO A 335 -12.94 -16.46 -17.14
CA PRO A 335 -12.50 -17.82 -16.92
C PRO A 335 -13.50 -18.76 -17.58
N ARG A 336 -13.00 -19.64 -18.46
CA ARG A 336 -13.86 -20.62 -19.11
C ARG A 336 -14.42 -21.52 -18.03
N SER A 337 -15.74 -21.74 -18.07
CA SER A 337 -16.39 -22.70 -17.18
C SER A 337 -15.60 -24.01 -17.13
N LEU A 338 -15.32 -24.49 -15.93
CA LEU A 338 -14.78 -25.81 -15.73
C LEU A 338 -15.89 -26.81 -16.06
N GLU A 339 -15.65 -27.72 -17.01
CA GLU A 339 -16.63 -28.75 -17.33
C GLU A 339 -16.77 -29.70 -16.14
N ALA A 340 -17.99 -30.12 -15.82
CA ALA A 340 -18.25 -31.03 -14.70
C ALA A 340 -17.42 -32.33 -14.79
N LYS A 341 -17.18 -32.83 -16.01
CA LYS A 341 -16.31 -33.97 -16.26
C LYS A 341 -14.85 -33.70 -15.87
N SER A 342 -14.31 -32.53 -16.22
CA SER A 342 -12.93 -32.15 -15.87
C SER A 342 -12.76 -32.02 -14.35
N LEU A 343 -13.74 -31.42 -13.65
CA LEU A 343 -13.73 -31.35 -12.19
C LEU A 343 -13.79 -32.75 -11.56
N ALA A 344 -14.66 -33.62 -12.06
CA ALA A 344 -14.76 -35.00 -11.57
C ALA A 344 -13.46 -35.79 -11.80
N VAL A 345 -12.77 -35.60 -12.93
CA VAL A 345 -11.45 -36.20 -13.19
C VAL A 345 -10.42 -35.67 -12.20
N PHE A 346 -10.37 -34.36 -11.96
CA PHE A 346 -9.47 -33.74 -10.98
C PHE A 346 -9.63 -34.34 -9.58
N GLU A 347 -10.87 -34.38 -9.08
CA GLU A 347 -11.14 -34.96 -7.77
C GLU A 347 -10.84 -36.47 -7.70
N PHE A 348 -11.08 -37.20 -8.78
CA PHE A 348 -10.82 -38.64 -8.84
C PHE A 348 -9.32 -38.95 -8.79
N VAL A 349 -8.51 -38.21 -9.55
CA VAL A 349 -7.04 -38.39 -9.58
C VAL A 349 -6.45 -38.05 -8.22
N ASN A 350 -6.84 -36.91 -7.61
CA ASN A 350 -6.33 -36.51 -6.29
C ASN A 350 -6.73 -37.49 -5.18
N ARG A 351 -7.91 -38.12 -5.27
CA ARG A 351 -8.33 -39.17 -4.33
C ARG A 351 -7.56 -40.49 -4.48
N ASN A 352 -6.89 -40.70 -5.61
CA ASN A 352 -6.18 -41.93 -5.95
C ASN A 352 -4.68 -41.66 -6.18
N GLU A 353 -4.11 -40.74 -5.41
CA GLU A 353 -2.70 -40.37 -5.49
C GLU A 353 -1.79 -41.61 -5.34
N GLY A 354 -0.68 -41.64 -6.07
CA GLY A 354 0.29 -42.75 -6.07
C GLY A 354 0.00 -43.88 -7.08
N LYS A 355 -1.16 -43.90 -7.73
CA LYS A 355 -1.44 -44.86 -8.83
C LYS A 355 -0.82 -44.41 -10.15
N THR A 356 -0.47 -45.39 -10.99
CA THR A 356 -0.07 -45.11 -12.38
C THR A 356 -1.26 -44.61 -13.20
N TRP A 357 -0.99 -43.80 -14.24
CA TRP A 357 -2.03 -43.27 -15.12
C TRP A 357 -2.84 -44.35 -15.83
N GLU A 358 -2.24 -45.50 -16.14
CA GLU A 358 -2.91 -46.67 -16.68
C GLU A 358 -3.93 -47.26 -15.69
N ALA A 359 -3.55 -47.39 -14.41
CA ALA A 359 -4.45 -47.86 -13.36
C ALA A 359 -5.60 -46.86 -13.13
N LEU A 360 -5.28 -45.56 -13.07
CA LEU A 360 -6.28 -44.49 -12.96
C LEU A 360 -7.27 -44.51 -14.12
N LEU A 361 -6.82 -44.76 -15.36
CA LEU A 361 -7.68 -44.87 -16.53
C LEU A 361 -8.65 -46.06 -16.44
N GLN A 362 -8.16 -47.23 -16.02
CA GLN A 362 -8.99 -48.41 -15.87
C GLN A 362 -10.03 -48.22 -14.78
N ASP A 363 -9.61 -47.72 -13.61
CA ASP A 363 -10.50 -47.43 -12.48
C ASP A 363 -11.53 -46.36 -12.84
N TRP A 364 -11.12 -45.29 -13.53
CA TRP A 364 -12.04 -44.25 -14.02
C TRP A 364 -13.08 -44.83 -14.96
N ASN A 365 -12.66 -45.59 -15.99
CA ASN A 365 -13.56 -46.14 -17.00
C ASN A 365 -14.53 -47.18 -16.40
N LYS A 366 -14.11 -47.89 -15.35
CA LYS A 366 -14.97 -48.82 -14.60
C LYS A 366 -16.01 -48.07 -13.77
N ALA A 367 -15.61 -47.01 -13.08
CA ALA A 367 -16.51 -46.21 -12.23
C ALA A 367 -17.44 -45.28 -13.05
N HIS A 368 -16.99 -44.80 -14.21
CA HIS A 368 -17.68 -43.80 -15.04
C HIS A 368 -17.80 -44.27 -16.51
N PRO A 369 -18.53 -45.37 -16.79
CA PRO A 369 -18.58 -45.98 -18.12
C PRO A 369 -19.12 -45.02 -19.20
N ALA A 370 -20.03 -44.12 -18.85
CA ALA A 370 -20.57 -43.11 -19.76
C ALA A 370 -19.56 -42.00 -20.14
N GLN A 371 -18.52 -41.80 -19.34
CA GLN A 371 -17.51 -40.74 -19.51
C GLN A 371 -16.12 -41.31 -19.77
N ARG A 372 -16.03 -42.52 -20.34
CA ARG A 372 -14.77 -43.22 -20.56
C ARG A 372 -13.77 -42.45 -21.41
N PHE A 373 -12.50 -42.64 -21.12
CA PHE A 373 -11.37 -42.19 -21.95
C PHE A 373 -10.80 -43.37 -22.73
N LYS A 374 -10.42 -43.13 -23.99
CA LYS A 374 -9.84 -44.17 -24.87
C LYS A 374 -8.38 -44.48 -24.54
N GLN A 375 -7.64 -43.49 -24.06
CA GLN A 375 -6.20 -43.55 -23.85
C GLN A 375 -5.84 -42.76 -22.60
N ARG A 376 -4.75 -43.17 -21.94
CA ARG A 376 -4.25 -42.52 -20.70
C ARG A 376 -3.93 -41.04 -20.91
N GLY A 377 -3.40 -40.68 -22.08
CA GLY A 377 -3.07 -39.29 -22.42
C GLY A 377 -4.29 -38.37 -22.37
N HIS A 378 -5.48 -38.85 -22.76
CA HIS A 378 -6.68 -38.02 -22.69
C HIS A 378 -7.16 -37.78 -21.25
N LEU A 379 -6.97 -38.74 -20.35
CA LEU A 379 -7.27 -38.57 -18.92
C LEU A 379 -6.28 -37.58 -18.30
N HIS A 380 -4.98 -37.75 -18.59
CA HIS A 380 -3.91 -36.85 -18.14
C HIS A 380 -4.17 -35.41 -18.59
N THR A 381 -4.41 -35.19 -19.89
CA THR A 381 -4.71 -33.85 -20.41
C THR A 381 -6.00 -33.27 -19.81
N ALA A 382 -7.01 -34.09 -19.51
CA ALA A 382 -8.22 -33.62 -18.84
C ALA A 382 -7.93 -33.20 -17.39
N TYR A 383 -7.05 -33.93 -16.69
CA TYR A 383 -6.55 -33.57 -15.36
C TYR A 383 -5.73 -32.29 -15.39
N ASP A 384 -4.71 -32.17 -16.26
CA ASP A 384 -3.87 -30.96 -16.35
C ASP A 384 -4.70 -29.72 -16.64
N ARG A 385 -5.64 -29.81 -17.59
CA ARG A 385 -6.54 -28.70 -17.90
C ARG A 385 -7.45 -28.31 -16.72
N ALA A 386 -7.83 -29.28 -15.90
CA ALA A 386 -8.63 -29.01 -14.71
C ALA A 386 -7.75 -28.39 -13.61
N LEU A 387 -6.56 -28.94 -13.40
CA LEU A 387 -5.56 -28.44 -12.48
C LEU A 387 -5.21 -26.99 -12.82
N ASP A 388 -4.80 -26.69 -14.05
CA ASP A 388 -4.48 -25.33 -14.51
C ASP A 388 -5.63 -24.34 -14.22
N LYS A 389 -6.88 -24.74 -14.47
CA LYS A 389 -8.05 -23.88 -14.23
C LYS A 389 -8.37 -23.65 -12.76
N ILE A 390 -8.13 -24.65 -11.91
CA ILE A 390 -8.43 -24.58 -10.47
C ILE A 390 -7.31 -23.83 -9.74
N VAL A 391 -6.08 -24.13 -10.12
CA VAL A 391 -4.86 -23.73 -9.42
C VAL A 391 -4.27 -22.45 -9.99
N SER A 392 -4.49 -22.15 -11.27
CA SER A 392 -3.97 -20.95 -11.95
C SER A 392 -5.00 -20.38 -12.95
N PRO A 393 -6.18 -19.92 -12.49
CA PRO A 393 -7.27 -19.46 -13.37
C PRO A 393 -6.88 -18.29 -14.29
N GLU A 394 -5.79 -17.58 -13.99
CA GLU A 394 -5.27 -16.47 -14.79
C GLU A 394 -4.47 -16.91 -16.04
N LYS A 395 -4.01 -18.18 -16.10
CA LYS A 395 -3.15 -18.67 -17.20
C LYS A 395 -3.92 -19.30 -18.37
N SER A 396 -5.25 -19.50 -18.25
CA SER A 396 -6.10 -20.20 -19.23
C SER A 396 -6.84 -19.26 -20.18
#